data_AF-A0A0N0KDN0-F1
#
_entry.id   AF-A0A0N0KDN0-F1
#
_cell.length_a   1.000
_cell.length_b   1.000
_cell.length_c   1.000
_cell.angle_alpha   90.00
_cell.angle_beta   90.00
_cell.angle_gamma   90.00
#
_symmetry.space_group_name_H-M   'P 1'
#
loop_
_entity.id
_entity.type
_entity.pdbx_description
1 polymer ?
#
loop_
_entity_poly.entity_id
_entity_poly.type
_entity_poly.pdbx_seq_one_letter_code
_entity_poly.pdbx_strand_id
1 'polypeptide(L)'
;MRRIFPYISASIAAVTVATAFAASTAEAHAIWFAQRAKQLALVYGVGADDLDAVKRVPLITSVTGLDADSLPVTATLRVAGAIPVVDSDEPLAVVAATMDYGIWSKDAAGTWHNKGADEIKDATVSEHNFKYAVHINQMPSKPIPLIPSHKLQLLPVGDALPVAMGAPIKIRAFYEGKPMAGVDILQDYVNDPDQKPLKTDTDGYVTLPVRNQGLNVLVGIYVGKSDNPAKYKQMEYRSSLTFVLPHLPE
;
A
#
# COMPACT_ATOMS: atom_id res chain seq x y z
N MET A 1 39.51 -66.64 -0.17
CA MET A 1 38.03 -66.64 -0.05
C MET A 1 37.54 -65.20 0.09
N ARG A 2 36.49 -64.84 -0.67
CA ARG A 2 35.57 -63.68 -0.55
C ARG A 2 36.18 -62.26 -0.52
N ARG A 3 36.27 -61.59 -1.67
CA ARG A 3 35.24 -60.75 -2.37
C ARG A 3 35.08 -59.35 -1.76
N ILE A 4 35.71 -58.39 -2.43
CA ILE A 4 35.46 -56.95 -2.39
C ILE A 4 34.09 -56.67 -3.00
N PHE A 5 33.27 -55.86 -2.33
CA PHE A 5 32.13 -55.17 -2.95
C PHE A 5 32.08 -53.72 -2.46
N PRO A 6 32.04 -52.73 -3.37
CA PRO A 6 31.76 -51.34 -3.06
C PRO A 6 30.25 -51.08 -3.27
N TYR A 7 29.59 -50.50 -2.26
CA TYR A 7 28.24 -49.94 -2.44
C TYR A 7 28.23 -48.56 -1.80
N ILE A 8 28.40 -47.52 -2.63
CA ILE A 8 27.34 -46.65 -3.15
C ILE A 8 26.94 -45.61 -2.11
N SER A 9 27.41 -44.38 -2.37
CA SER A 9 26.93 -43.13 -1.83
C SER A 9 25.41 -43.02 -1.93
N ALA A 10 24.76 -42.66 -0.83
CA ALA A 10 23.40 -42.14 -0.84
C ALA A 10 23.39 -40.79 -0.13
N SER A 11 23.75 -39.75 -0.89
CA SER A 11 23.50 -38.36 -0.51
C SER A 11 21.99 -38.15 -0.51
N ILE A 12 21.37 -37.99 0.66
CA ILE A 12 20.00 -37.50 0.77
C ILE A 12 20.06 -36.00 0.47
N ALA A 13 19.89 -35.64 -0.81
CA ALA A 13 19.55 -34.29 -1.20
C ALA A 13 18.06 -34.09 -0.91
N ALA A 14 17.75 -33.49 0.24
CA ALA A 14 16.42 -32.96 0.48
C ALA A 14 16.21 -31.77 -0.48
N VAL A 15 15.46 -32.00 -1.56
CA VAL A 15 14.99 -30.92 -2.42
C VAL A 15 13.87 -30.21 -1.66
N THR A 16 14.22 -29.16 -0.92
CA THR A 16 13.27 -28.13 -0.53
C THR A 16 12.85 -27.41 -1.81
N VAL A 17 11.66 -27.75 -2.31
CA VAL A 17 10.97 -26.90 -3.28
C VAL A 17 10.56 -25.64 -2.52
N ALA A 18 11.47 -24.69 -2.43
CA ALA A 18 11.10 -23.31 -2.15
C ALA A 18 10.35 -22.82 -3.38
N THR A 19 9.02 -22.88 -3.35
CA THR A 19 8.19 -22.03 -4.22
C THR A 19 8.48 -20.59 -3.82
N ALA A 20 9.55 -20.04 -4.38
CA ALA A 20 9.70 -18.61 -4.51
C ALA A 20 8.55 -18.17 -5.41
N PHE A 21 7.49 -17.66 -4.79
CA PHE A 21 6.55 -16.81 -5.51
C PHE A 21 7.37 -15.65 -6.03
N ALA A 22 7.75 -15.71 -7.30
CA ALA A 22 8.30 -14.56 -8.00
C ALA A 22 7.21 -13.49 -7.94
N ALA A 23 7.38 -12.53 -7.03
CA ALA A 23 6.51 -11.38 -6.90
C ALA A 23 6.45 -10.72 -8.28
N SER A 24 5.29 -10.78 -8.90
CA SER A 24 5.06 -10.16 -10.19
C SER A 24 5.07 -8.65 -10.01
N THR A 25 6.12 -8.01 -10.49
CA THR A 25 6.48 -6.60 -10.23
C THR A 25 5.50 -5.55 -10.75
N ALA A 26 4.54 -5.90 -11.63
CA ALA A 26 3.72 -4.90 -12.31
C ALA A 26 2.42 -4.46 -11.60
N GLU A 27 1.97 -5.15 -10.54
CA GLU A 27 0.80 -4.73 -9.71
C GLU A 27 1.19 -4.34 -8.27
N ALA A 28 2.49 -4.33 -7.94
CA ALA A 28 2.93 -3.88 -6.62
C ALA A 28 2.49 -2.44 -6.33
N HIS A 29 2.32 -1.61 -7.37
CA HIS A 29 2.12 -0.16 -7.26
C HIS A 29 1.06 0.25 -6.24
N ALA A 30 1.39 1.24 -5.43
CA ALA A 30 0.47 1.93 -4.54
C ALA A 30 0.25 3.37 -5.03
N ILE A 31 -0.66 4.07 -4.37
CA ILE A 31 -0.66 5.53 -4.38
C ILE A 31 -0.25 6.04 -3.00
N TRP A 32 0.42 7.17 -2.95
CA TRP A 32 0.75 7.85 -1.69
C TRP A 32 0.94 9.35 -1.92
N PHE A 33 0.86 10.16 -0.87
CA PHE A 33 1.20 11.58 -0.99
C PHE A 33 2.62 11.87 -0.55
N ALA A 34 3.29 12.74 -1.30
CA ALA A 34 4.62 13.25 -0.97
C ALA A 34 4.79 14.69 -1.50
N GLN A 35 5.67 15.46 -0.88
CA GLN A 35 6.03 16.78 -1.39
C GLN A 35 6.81 16.66 -2.72
N ARG A 36 6.42 17.46 -3.70
CA ARG A 36 7.06 17.64 -5.00
C ARG A 36 7.05 19.12 -5.33
N ALA A 37 8.24 19.74 -5.39
CA ALA A 37 8.38 21.17 -5.67
C ALA A 37 7.49 22.07 -4.79
N LYS A 38 7.48 21.83 -3.47
CA LYS A 38 6.67 22.54 -2.46
C LYS A 38 5.15 22.36 -2.59
N GLN A 39 4.69 21.41 -3.39
CA GLN A 39 3.29 21.04 -3.51
C GLN A 39 3.11 19.61 -2.99
N LEU A 40 2.00 19.36 -2.30
CA LEU A 40 1.64 18.00 -1.93
C LEU A 40 1.09 17.28 -3.16
N ALA A 41 1.81 16.29 -3.64
CA ALA A 41 1.47 15.52 -4.84
C ALA A 41 0.91 14.15 -4.48
N LEU A 42 0.00 13.64 -5.32
CA LEU A 42 -0.35 12.22 -5.32
C LEU A 42 0.60 11.48 -6.27
N VAL A 43 1.37 10.55 -5.72
CA VAL A 43 2.30 9.68 -6.44
C VAL A 43 1.62 8.34 -6.72
N TYR A 44 1.91 7.76 -7.89
CA TYR A 44 1.56 6.39 -8.25
C TYR A 44 2.85 5.62 -8.58
N GLY A 45 3.15 4.54 -7.85
CA GLY A 45 4.47 3.93 -7.98
C GLY A 45 4.78 2.77 -7.03
N VAL A 46 6.03 2.34 -7.02
CA VAL A 46 6.60 1.30 -6.14
C VAL A 46 8.08 1.58 -5.96
N GLY A 47 8.58 1.53 -4.72
CA GLY A 47 9.97 1.87 -4.46
C GLY A 47 10.30 3.30 -4.93
N ALA A 48 11.38 3.41 -5.72
CA ALA A 48 11.81 4.66 -6.34
C ALA A 48 11.01 5.05 -7.61
N ASP A 49 10.15 4.15 -8.11
CA ASP A 49 9.37 4.44 -9.32
C ASP A 49 8.29 5.49 -9.02
N ASP A 50 8.35 6.60 -9.74
CA ASP A 50 7.34 7.67 -9.75
C ASP A 50 6.72 7.68 -11.16
N LEU A 51 5.69 6.86 -11.34
CA LEU A 51 5.09 6.60 -12.64
C LEU A 51 4.06 7.69 -12.99
N ASP A 52 3.56 7.65 -14.23
CA ASP A 52 2.60 8.61 -14.77
C ASP A 52 1.26 8.59 -14.01
N ALA A 53 1.19 9.35 -12.91
CA ALA A 53 0.02 9.51 -12.05
C ALA A 53 -1.08 10.33 -12.73
N VAL A 54 -0.73 11.20 -13.69
CA VAL A 54 -1.70 12.02 -14.45
C VAL A 54 -2.67 11.13 -15.22
N LYS A 55 -2.16 10.09 -15.90
CA LYS A 55 -3.02 9.09 -16.57
C LYS A 55 -3.94 8.32 -15.62
N ARG A 56 -3.68 8.35 -14.31
CA ARG A 56 -4.44 7.62 -13.28
C ARG A 56 -5.44 8.51 -12.56
N VAL A 57 -5.41 9.82 -12.79
CA VAL A 57 -6.40 10.77 -12.23
C VAL A 57 -7.85 10.37 -12.54
N PRO A 58 -8.21 9.90 -13.76
CA PRO A 58 -9.58 9.45 -14.04
C PRO A 58 -10.03 8.22 -13.23
N LEU A 59 -9.10 7.50 -12.60
CA LEU A 59 -9.36 6.35 -11.73
C LEU A 59 -9.53 6.75 -10.26
N ILE A 60 -9.27 8.02 -9.91
CA ILE A 60 -9.50 8.55 -8.57
C ILE A 60 -10.99 8.77 -8.39
N THR A 61 -11.59 8.02 -7.47
CA THR A 61 -13.04 8.06 -7.20
C THR A 61 -13.39 8.98 -6.05
N SER A 62 -12.42 9.33 -5.19
CA SER A 62 -12.63 10.32 -4.13
C SER A 62 -11.33 10.96 -3.67
N VAL A 63 -11.43 12.21 -3.21
CA VAL A 63 -10.43 12.93 -2.44
C VAL A 63 -11.14 13.48 -1.21
N THR A 64 -10.54 13.34 -0.02
CA THR A 64 -11.12 13.80 1.24
C THR A 64 -10.09 14.61 1.99
N GLY A 65 -10.45 15.83 2.40
CA GLY A 65 -9.65 16.66 3.29
C GLY A 65 -10.26 16.70 4.69
N LEU A 66 -9.41 16.75 5.71
CA LEU A 66 -9.81 17.02 7.09
C LEU A 66 -8.97 18.16 7.68
N ASP A 67 -9.60 19.05 8.43
CA ASP A 67 -8.94 20.12 9.18
C ASP A 67 -8.32 19.63 10.50
N ALA A 68 -7.77 20.57 11.27
CA ALA A 68 -7.15 20.31 12.57
C ALA A 68 -8.13 19.76 13.63
N ASP A 69 -9.44 19.87 13.44
CA ASP A 69 -10.47 19.33 14.33
C ASP A 69 -11.12 18.05 13.78
N SER A 70 -10.52 17.46 12.74
CA SER A 70 -11.05 16.31 12.00
C SER A 70 -12.41 16.55 11.34
N LEU A 71 -12.71 17.80 11.01
CA LEU A 71 -13.90 18.16 10.25
C LEU A 71 -13.61 18.13 8.74
N PRO A 72 -14.59 17.74 7.91
CA PRO A 72 -14.42 17.72 6.47
C PRO A 72 -14.12 19.11 5.90
N VAL A 73 -13.14 19.17 5.01
CA VAL A 73 -12.80 20.35 4.21
C VAL A 73 -12.63 19.95 2.74
N THR A 74 -12.89 20.89 1.84
CA THR A 74 -12.78 20.63 0.39
C THR A 74 -11.32 20.40 0.02
N ALA A 75 -11.05 19.24 -0.58
CA ALA A 75 -9.76 18.92 -1.18
C ALA A 75 -10.00 18.29 -2.55
N THR A 76 -9.19 18.66 -3.52
CA THR A 76 -9.25 18.13 -4.88
C THR A 76 -7.85 17.81 -5.41
N LEU A 77 -7.78 17.11 -6.54
CA LEU A 77 -6.54 16.92 -7.29
C LEU A 77 -6.59 17.75 -8.57
N ARG A 78 -5.60 18.61 -8.76
CA ARG A 78 -5.37 19.34 -10.00
C ARG A 78 -4.13 18.80 -10.69
N VAL A 79 -4.20 18.57 -11.99
CA VAL A 79 -3.03 18.22 -12.80
C VAL A 79 -2.14 19.45 -12.97
N ALA A 80 -0.91 19.38 -12.46
CA ALA A 80 0.12 20.41 -12.59
C ALA A 80 1.31 19.85 -13.39
N GLY A 81 1.27 20.00 -14.71
CA GLY A 81 2.26 19.39 -15.60
C GLY A 81 2.19 17.86 -15.54
N ALA A 82 3.27 17.22 -15.08
CA ALA A 82 3.38 15.77 -15.01
C ALA A 82 2.87 15.15 -13.69
N ILE A 83 2.37 15.96 -12.75
CA ILE A 83 2.04 15.52 -11.39
C ILE A 83 0.65 16.02 -10.98
N PRO A 84 -0.24 15.17 -10.46
CA PRO A 84 -1.45 15.63 -9.77
C PRO A 84 -1.11 16.11 -8.36
N VAL A 85 -1.54 17.33 -8.04
CA VAL A 85 -1.29 17.99 -6.75
C VAL A 85 -2.59 18.27 -6.02
N VAL A 86 -2.52 18.27 -4.69
CA VAL A 86 -3.64 18.56 -3.81
C VAL A 86 -3.89 20.07 -3.81
N ASP A 87 -5.12 20.44 -4.14
CA ASP A 87 -5.64 21.79 -3.94
C ASP A 87 -6.67 21.76 -2.80
N SER A 88 -6.63 22.78 -1.93
CA SER A 88 -7.62 23.01 -0.89
C SER A 88 -7.74 24.51 -0.61
N ASP A 89 -8.94 24.94 -0.26
CA ASP A 89 -9.23 26.33 0.10
C ASP A 89 -8.85 26.63 1.57
N GLU A 90 -8.56 25.60 2.35
CA GLU A 90 -8.25 25.69 3.78
C GLU A 90 -7.03 24.82 4.15
N PRO A 91 -6.37 25.06 5.29
CA PRO A 91 -5.29 24.19 5.77
C PRO A 91 -5.78 22.75 6.02
N LEU A 92 -5.13 21.77 5.38
CA LEU A 92 -5.40 20.35 5.60
C LEU A 92 -4.51 19.81 6.72
N ALA A 93 -5.11 19.17 7.74
CA ALA A 93 -4.39 18.32 8.68
C ALA A 93 -4.20 16.91 8.10
N VAL A 94 -5.23 16.39 7.41
CA VAL A 94 -5.19 15.09 6.72
C VAL A 94 -5.74 15.25 5.31
N VAL A 95 -5.14 14.56 4.35
CA VAL A 95 -5.72 14.34 3.03
C VAL A 95 -5.75 12.85 2.72
N ALA A 96 -6.80 12.42 2.03
CA ALA A 96 -6.96 11.05 1.59
C ALA A 96 -7.42 10.97 0.13
N ALA A 97 -7.08 9.88 -0.55
CA ALA A 97 -7.53 9.58 -1.90
C ALA A 97 -7.87 8.10 -2.07
N THR A 98 -8.90 7.84 -2.87
CA THR A 98 -9.28 6.49 -3.30
C THR A 98 -9.13 6.35 -4.79
N MET A 99 -8.52 5.26 -5.22
CA MET A 99 -8.42 4.83 -6.60
C MET A 99 -9.06 3.46 -6.75
N ASP A 100 -9.99 3.35 -7.69
CA ASP A 100 -10.37 2.07 -8.26
C ASP A 100 -9.47 1.84 -9.48
N TYR A 101 -8.45 1.01 -9.32
CA TYR A 101 -7.47 0.76 -10.39
C TYR A 101 -8.02 -0.18 -11.48
N GLY A 102 -9.17 -0.80 -11.23
CA GLY A 102 -9.86 -1.67 -12.15
C GLY A 102 -9.40 -3.12 -12.08
N ILE A 103 -9.80 -3.88 -13.11
CA ILE A 103 -9.62 -5.32 -13.19
C ILE A 103 -8.38 -5.63 -14.01
N TRP A 104 -7.46 -6.42 -13.46
CA TRP A 104 -6.25 -6.82 -14.14
C TRP A 104 -6.04 -8.33 -14.05
N SER A 105 -5.62 -8.91 -15.17
CA SER A 105 -5.28 -10.33 -15.25
C SER A 105 -3.89 -10.52 -15.83
N LYS A 106 -3.13 -11.44 -15.26
CA LYS A 106 -1.82 -11.87 -15.74
C LYS A 106 -1.99 -13.20 -16.47
N ASP A 107 -1.69 -13.24 -17.77
CA ASP A 107 -1.76 -14.47 -18.56
C ASP A 107 -0.66 -15.49 -18.18
N ALA A 108 -0.67 -16.67 -18.79
CA ALA A 108 0.33 -17.71 -18.52
C ALA A 108 1.74 -17.34 -19.01
N ALA A 109 1.86 -16.41 -19.97
CA ALA A 109 3.13 -15.85 -20.42
C ALA A 109 3.67 -14.77 -19.47
N GLY A 110 2.85 -14.33 -18.52
CA GLY A 110 3.19 -13.33 -17.52
C GLY A 110 2.91 -11.89 -17.92
N THR A 111 2.18 -11.67 -19.01
CA THR A 111 1.75 -10.34 -19.47
C THR A 111 0.50 -9.90 -18.74
N TRP A 112 0.46 -8.63 -18.34
CA TRP A 112 -0.69 -8.04 -17.68
C TRP A 112 -1.66 -7.41 -18.68
N HIS A 113 -2.95 -7.65 -18.47
CA HIS A 113 -4.05 -7.15 -19.28
C HIS A 113 -5.06 -6.47 -18.38
N ASN A 114 -5.56 -5.29 -18.79
CA ASN A 114 -6.67 -4.60 -18.12
C ASN A 114 -8.00 -5.26 -18.52
N LYS A 115 -8.16 -6.53 -18.14
CA LYS A 115 -9.25 -7.44 -18.50
C LYS A 115 -9.43 -8.48 -17.39
N GLY A 116 -10.63 -9.03 -17.29
CA GLY A 116 -10.95 -10.11 -16.35
C GLY A 116 -10.56 -11.52 -16.86
N ALA A 117 -10.67 -12.50 -15.97
CA ALA A 117 -10.50 -13.93 -16.27
C ALA A 117 -11.60 -14.47 -17.21
N ASP A 118 -12.71 -13.75 -17.38
CA ASP A 118 -13.71 -14.03 -18.40
C ASP A 118 -13.19 -13.79 -19.82
N GLU A 119 -12.22 -12.89 -20.00
CA GLU A 119 -11.56 -12.64 -21.29
C GLU A 119 -10.19 -13.29 -21.39
N ILE A 120 -9.41 -13.29 -20.31
CA ILE A 120 -8.07 -13.89 -20.24
C ILE A 120 -8.21 -15.31 -19.65
N LYS A 121 -8.53 -16.28 -20.51
CA LYS A 121 -8.91 -17.64 -20.08
C LYS A 121 -7.79 -18.42 -19.38
N ASP A 122 -6.53 -18.11 -19.68
CA ASP A 122 -5.34 -18.70 -19.09
C ASP A 122 -4.76 -17.87 -17.94
N ALA A 123 -5.53 -16.91 -17.39
CA ALA A 123 -5.08 -16.03 -16.32
C ALA A 123 -4.53 -16.80 -15.11
N THR A 124 -3.25 -16.60 -14.82
CA THR A 124 -2.58 -17.12 -13.62
C THR A 124 -2.92 -16.29 -12.39
N VAL A 125 -3.13 -14.97 -12.58
CA VAL A 125 -3.63 -14.01 -11.59
C VAL A 125 -4.78 -13.21 -12.22
N SER A 126 -5.82 -12.90 -11.46
CA SER A 126 -6.94 -12.05 -11.92
C SER A 126 -7.63 -11.38 -10.74
N GLU A 127 -7.60 -10.06 -10.72
CA GLU A 127 -7.86 -9.25 -9.52
C GLU A 127 -8.65 -7.99 -9.87
N HIS A 128 -9.43 -7.50 -8.90
CA HIS A 128 -9.90 -6.11 -8.90
C HIS A 128 -9.14 -5.34 -7.83
N ASN A 129 -8.43 -4.30 -8.26
CA ASN A 129 -7.41 -3.63 -7.45
C ASN A 129 -7.87 -2.25 -6.98
N PHE A 130 -7.74 -2.02 -5.68
CA PHE A 130 -8.06 -0.75 -5.03
C PHE A 130 -6.83 -0.18 -4.34
N LYS A 131 -6.62 1.11 -4.51
CA LYS A 131 -5.48 1.83 -3.93
C LYS A 131 -6.00 3.01 -3.11
N TYR A 132 -5.54 3.13 -1.88
CA TYR A 132 -5.95 4.16 -0.93
C TYR A 132 -4.70 4.88 -0.43
N ALA A 133 -4.81 6.19 -0.23
CA ALA A 133 -3.75 6.97 0.40
C ALA A 133 -4.32 7.84 1.51
N VAL A 134 -3.61 7.89 2.63
CA VAL A 134 -3.81 8.86 3.72
C VAL A 134 -2.48 9.56 3.94
N HIS A 135 -2.50 10.88 4.02
CA HIS A 135 -1.36 11.69 4.42
C HIS A 135 -1.73 12.58 5.59
N ILE A 136 -0.86 12.60 6.60
CA ILE A 136 -1.00 13.43 7.79
C ILE A 136 0.01 14.57 7.67
N ASN A 137 -0.48 15.77 7.34
CA ASN A 137 0.30 17.01 7.41
C ASN A 137 0.58 17.37 8.87
N GLN A 138 -0.44 17.21 9.71
CA GLN A 138 -0.42 17.47 11.14
C GLN A 138 -1.41 16.53 11.81
N MET A 139 -1.09 15.99 12.99
CA MET A 139 -2.07 15.27 13.78
C MET A 139 -3.22 16.21 14.18
N PRO A 140 -4.48 15.87 13.87
CA PRO A 140 -5.62 16.64 14.34
C PRO A 140 -5.78 16.53 15.86
N SER A 141 -6.48 17.51 16.46
CA SER A 141 -6.83 17.57 17.89
C SER A 141 -7.80 16.46 18.30
N LYS A 142 -8.58 15.95 17.35
CA LYS A 142 -9.51 14.83 17.51
C LYS A 142 -9.02 13.60 16.75
N PRO A 143 -9.44 12.39 17.13
CA PRO A 143 -9.09 11.19 16.38
C PRO A 143 -9.54 11.29 14.92
N ILE A 144 -8.66 10.91 14.00
CA ILE A 144 -8.97 10.82 12.58
C ILE A 144 -10.14 9.83 12.42
N PRO A 145 -11.31 10.25 11.88
CA PRO A 145 -12.41 9.35 11.63
C PRO A 145 -12.04 8.36 10.52
N LEU A 146 -12.74 7.22 10.49
CA LEU A 146 -12.65 6.32 9.35
C LEU A 146 -13.15 7.02 8.09
N ILE A 147 -12.36 6.96 7.02
CA ILE A 147 -12.67 7.55 5.73
C ILE A 147 -13.65 6.62 4.99
N PRO A 148 -14.91 7.02 4.75
CA PRO A 148 -15.93 6.08 4.26
C PRO A 148 -15.64 5.47 2.88
N SER A 149 -14.88 6.18 2.03
CA SER A 149 -14.48 5.69 0.70
C SER A 149 -13.37 4.62 0.74
N HIS A 150 -12.71 4.44 1.89
CA HIS A 150 -11.63 3.47 2.04
C HIS A 150 -12.13 2.16 2.61
N LYS A 151 -12.04 1.07 1.83
CA LYS A 151 -12.25 -0.27 2.37
C LYS A 151 -11.10 -0.69 3.28
N LEU A 152 -9.85 -0.52 2.86
CA LEU A 152 -8.67 -0.74 3.70
C LEU A 152 -8.07 0.60 4.16
N GLN A 153 -7.83 0.74 5.46
CA GLN A 153 -7.29 1.95 6.07
C GLN A 153 -6.19 1.63 7.06
N LEU A 154 -5.12 2.40 7.04
CA LEU A 154 -4.11 2.44 8.08
C LEU A 154 -4.20 3.77 8.82
N LEU A 155 -4.37 3.74 10.14
CA LEU A 155 -4.39 4.94 10.98
C LEU A 155 -3.40 4.79 12.13
N PRO A 156 -2.64 5.85 12.49
CA PRO A 156 -1.84 5.83 13.70
C PRO A 156 -2.72 5.78 14.93
N VAL A 157 -2.20 5.17 15.99
CA VAL A 157 -2.84 5.11 17.30
C VAL A 157 -2.23 6.18 18.20
N GLY A 158 -3.09 7.03 18.76
CA GLY A 158 -2.69 8.14 19.62
C GLY A 158 -3.04 9.50 18.99
N ASP A 159 -2.58 10.55 19.66
CA ASP A 159 -2.80 11.96 19.33
C ASP A 159 -1.55 12.65 18.75
N ALA A 160 -0.42 11.95 18.69
CA ALA A 160 0.84 12.45 18.14
C ALA A 160 1.55 11.40 17.27
N LEU A 161 2.25 11.89 16.24
CA LEU A 161 3.24 11.09 15.51
C LEU A 161 4.58 11.14 16.25
N PRO A 162 5.41 10.07 16.17
CA PRO A 162 6.78 10.15 16.68
C PRO A 162 7.56 11.24 15.96
N VAL A 163 8.58 11.81 16.61
CA VAL A 163 9.40 12.90 16.05
C VAL A 163 10.80 12.46 15.64
N ALA A 164 11.17 11.21 15.95
CA ALA A 164 12.50 10.67 15.69
C ALA A 164 12.43 9.33 14.95
N MET A 165 13.34 9.15 14.00
CA MET A 165 13.61 7.85 13.39
C MET A 165 13.92 6.80 14.48
N GLY A 166 13.43 5.59 14.28
CA GLY A 166 13.58 4.46 15.21
C GLY A 166 12.58 4.46 16.37
N ALA A 167 11.90 5.58 16.65
CA ALA A 167 10.84 5.61 17.66
C ALA A 167 9.67 4.69 17.26
N PRO A 168 9.02 4.01 18.21
CA PRO A 168 7.91 3.12 17.89
C PRO A 168 6.68 3.93 17.45
N ILE A 169 6.06 3.49 16.36
CA ILE A 169 4.71 3.91 15.95
C ILE A 169 3.77 2.72 16.02
N LYS A 170 2.60 2.91 16.64
CA LYS A 170 1.53 1.92 16.64
C LYS A 170 0.50 2.32 15.59
N ILE A 171 0.21 1.40 14.68
CA ILE A 171 -0.77 1.56 13.60
C ILE A 171 -1.90 0.58 13.82
N ARG A 172 -3.11 0.95 13.43
CA ARG A 172 -4.25 0.04 13.32
C ARG A 172 -4.74 -0.03 11.88
N ALA A 173 -4.89 -1.26 11.38
CA ALA A 173 -5.53 -1.52 10.10
C ALA A 173 -7.02 -1.77 10.29
N PHE A 174 -7.82 -1.23 9.38
CA PHE A 174 -9.25 -1.48 9.28
C PHE A 174 -9.60 -1.98 7.89
N TYR A 175 -10.49 -2.96 7.82
CA TYR A 175 -11.14 -3.42 6.59
C TYR A 175 -12.66 -3.30 6.73
N GLU A 176 -13.30 -2.58 5.82
CA GLU A 176 -14.74 -2.27 5.86
C GLU A 176 -15.18 -1.66 7.21
N GLY A 177 -14.35 -0.76 7.72
CA GLY A 177 -14.56 -0.06 8.98
C GLY A 177 -14.38 -0.89 10.25
N LYS A 178 -13.95 -2.16 10.13
CA LYS A 178 -13.68 -3.05 11.26
C LYS A 178 -12.18 -3.30 11.41
N PRO A 179 -11.65 -3.47 12.63
CA PRO A 179 -10.25 -3.84 12.81
C PRO A 179 -9.91 -5.11 12.04
N MET A 180 -8.76 -5.13 11.38
CA MET A 180 -8.39 -6.21 10.47
C MET A 180 -7.05 -6.85 10.83
N ALA A 181 -7.10 -8.14 11.15
CA ALA A 181 -5.94 -8.97 11.42
C ALA A 181 -5.25 -9.46 10.15
N GLY A 182 -3.95 -9.74 10.23
CA GLY A 182 -3.20 -10.38 9.15
C GLY A 182 -2.92 -9.51 7.92
N VAL A 183 -3.22 -8.20 7.97
CA VAL A 183 -2.84 -7.24 6.93
C VAL A 183 -1.33 -7.17 6.87
N ASP A 184 -0.76 -7.32 5.67
CA ASP A 184 0.68 -7.19 5.45
C ASP A 184 1.06 -5.72 5.46
N ILE A 185 2.02 -5.35 6.32
CA ILE A 185 2.47 -3.98 6.53
C ILE A 185 3.93 -3.86 6.08
N LEU A 186 4.14 -3.06 5.03
CA LEU A 186 5.44 -2.60 4.57
C LEU A 186 5.74 -1.26 5.24
N GLN A 187 6.85 -1.19 5.98
CA GLN A 187 7.20 -0.01 6.78
C GLN A 187 7.94 1.08 5.99
N ASP A 188 8.63 0.71 4.91
CA ASP A 188 9.29 1.66 4.00
C ASP A 188 9.06 1.26 2.55
N TYR A 189 7.93 1.71 2.02
CA TYR A 189 7.51 1.33 0.67
C TYR A 189 8.32 2.00 -0.45
N VAL A 190 9.05 3.08 -0.13
CA VAL A 190 9.84 3.84 -1.12
C VAL A 190 11.26 3.30 -1.21
N ASN A 191 11.90 2.98 -0.09
CA ASN A 191 13.29 2.52 -0.11
C ASN A 191 13.43 0.99 -0.08
N ASP A 192 12.40 0.27 0.38
CA ASP A 192 12.45 -1.18 0.58
C ASP A 192 11.07 -1.83 0.28
N PRO A 193 10.54 -1.70 -0.95
CA PRO A 193 9.20 -2.22 -1.30
C PRO A 193 9.10 -3.75 -1.24
N ASP A 194 10.22 -4.46 -1.30
CA ASP A 194 10.30 -5.94 -1.27
C ASP A 194 10.57 -6.50 0.14
N GLN A 195 10.55 -5.64 1.16
CA GLN A 195 10.78 -6.07 2.53
C GLN A 195 9.81 -7.19 2.96
N LYS A 196 10.25 -8.03 3.88
CA LYS A 196 9.34 -8.97 4.53
C LYS A 196 8.27 -8.18 5.31
N PRO A 197 6.97 -8.37 5.04
CA PRO A 197 5.94 -7.62 5.72
C PRO A 197 5.82 -8.04 7.19
N LEU A 198 5.47 -7.07 8.03
CA LEU A 198 4.90 -7.33 9.35
C LEU A 198 3.41 -7.62 9.18
N LYS A 199 2.79 -8.32 10.12
CA LYS A 199 1.34 -8.58 10.08
C LYS A 199 0.64 -7.91 11.24
N THR A 200 -0.55 -7.39 11.01
CA THR A 200 -1.41 -6.91 12.10
C THR A 200 -1.91 -8.07 12.96
N ASP A 201 -2.03 -7.82 14.26
CA ASP A 201 -2.55 -8.76 15.25
C ASP A 201 -4.08 -8.94 15.16
N THR A 202 -4.66 -9.73 16.05
CA THR A 202 -6.09 -10.04 16.08
C THR A 202 -6.99 -8.81 16.22
N ASP A 203 -6.50 -7.73 16.81
CA ASP A 203 -7.21 -6.47 17.00
C ASP A 203 -6.88 -5.43 15.93
N GLY A 204 -6.14 -5.85 14.90
CA GLY A 204 -5.71 -5.06 13.75
C GLY A 204 -4.52 -4.15 14.01
N TYR A 205 -3.79 -4.33 15.12
CA TYR A 205 -2.64 -3.48 15.44
C TYR A 205 -1.32 -4.04 14.90
N VAL A 206 -0.40 -3.13 14.60
CA VAL A 206 1.02 -3.43 14.46
C VAL A 206 1.83 -2.31 15.12
N THR A 207 2.94 -2.65 15.76
CA THR A 207 3.90 -1.67 16.27
C THR A 207 5.22 -1.88 15.54
N LEU A 208 5.78 -0.82 14.99
CA LEU A 208 7.02 -0.86 14.21
C LEU A 208 7.85 0.42 14.44
N PRO A 209 9.18 0.38 14.28
CA PRO A 209 10.00 1.58 14.37
C PRO A 209 9.78 2.47 13.14
N VAL A 210 9.69 3.79 13.35
CA VAL A 210 9.64 4.76 12.24
C VAL A 210 10.94 4.68 11.44
N ARG A 211 10.85 4.55 10.12
CA ARG A 211 11.99 4.20 9.26
C ARG A 211 12.86 5.38 8.87
N ASN A 212 12.27 6.56 8.71
CA ASN A 212 12.94 7.70 8.09
C ASN A 212 12.81 8.99 8.93
N GLN A 213 13.90 9.75 9.07
CA GLN A 213 13.89 11.14 9.59
C GLN A 213 13.49 12.12 8.46
N GLY A 214 12.26 11.97 7.98
CA GLY A 214 11.74 12.67 6.81
C GLY A 214 10.47 11.98 6.34
N LEU A 215 10.32 11.80 5.02
CA LEU A 215 9.15 11.11 4.45
C LEU A 215 9.09 9.64 4.90
N ASN A 216 7.96 9.26 5.49
CA ASN A 216 7.61 7.88 5.78
C ASN A 216 6.42 7.47 4.92
N VAL A 217 6.53 6.31 4.26
CA VAL A 217 5.46 5.72 3.44
C VAL A 217 5.26 4.28 3.88
N LEU A 218 4.24 4.08 4.71
CA LEU A 218 3.81 2.74 5.12
C LEU A 218 2.74 2.27 4.15
N VAL A 219 2.75 0.99 3.76
CA VAL A 219 1.70 0.40 2.91
C VAL A 219 1.16 -0.87 3.55
N GLY A 220 -0.16 -0.92 3.68
CA GLY A 220 -0.92 -2.10 4.07
C GLY A 220 -1.48 -2.80 2.86
N ILE A 221 -1.34 -4.13 2.80
CA ILE A 221 -1.81 -4.98 1.70
C ILE A 221 -2.75 -6.03 2.27
N TYR A 222 -3.93 -6.16 1.68
CA TYR A 222 -4.87 -7.21 1.98
C TYR A 222 -5.48 -7.78 0.70
N VAL A 223 -5.43 -9.11 0.55
CA VAL A 223 -6.08 -9.83 -0.55
C VAL A 223 -7.35 -10.47 -0.01
N GLY A 224 -8.49 -9.95 -0.44
CA GLY A 224 -9.82 -10.42 -0.08
C GLY A 224 -10.42 -11.39 -1.11
N LYS A 225 -11.55 -11.98 -0.75
CA LYS A 225 -12.34 -12.80 -1.68
C LYS A 225 -12.93 -11.91 -2.77
N SER A 226 -13.08 -12.47 -3.98
CA SER A 226 -13.82 -11.85 -5.06
C SER A 226 -15.30 -11.70 -4.73
N ASP A 227 -15.85 -10.53 -5.02
CA ASP A 227 -17.30 -10.25 -5.07
C ASP A 227 -17.91 -10.53 -6.45
N ASN A 228 -17.08 -10.80 -7.48
CA ASN A 228 -17.52 -11.27 -8.79
C ASN A 228 -16.59 -12.38 -9.33
N PRO A 229 -16.69 -13.63 -8.81
CA PRO A 229 -15.81 -14.73 -9.19
C PRO A 229 -15.81 -15.10 -10.67
N ALA A 230 -16.83 -14.68 -11.42
CA ALA A 230 -16.91 -14.89 -12.85
C ALA A 230 -15.94 -13.99 -13.64
N LYS A 231 -15.57 -12.82 -13.09
CA LYS A 231 -14.69 -11.84 -13.75
C LYS A 231 -13.28 -11.80 -13.18
N TYR A 232 -13.11 -11.97 -11.88
CA TYR A 232 -11.80 -11.96 -11.22
C TYR A 232 -11.81 -12.88 -10.01
N LYS A 233 -10.64 -13.38 -9.65
CA LYS A 233 -10.47 -14.45 -8.65
C LYS A 233 -10.35 -13.90 -7.24
N GLN A 234 -9.85 -12.68 -7.08
CA GLN A 234 -9.67 -12.03 -5.78
C GLN A 234 -9.76 -10.50 -5.90
N MET A 235 -9.76 -9.82 -4.75
CA MET A 235 -9.68 -8.36 -4.67
C MET A 235 -8.42 -7.98 -3.93
N GLU A 236 -7.64 -7.06 -4.46
CA GLU A 236 -6.46 -6.52 -3.76
C GLU A 236 -6.77 -5.12 -3.23
N TYR A 237 -6.40 -4.89 -1.98
CA TYR A 237 -6.51 -3.59 -1.33
C TYR A 237 -5.12 -3.15 -0.87
N ARG A 238 -4.65 -2.02 -1.38
CA ARG A 238 -3.42 -1.37 -0.91
C ARG A 238 -3.75 -0.02 -0.27
N SER A 239 -3.31 0.20 0.96
CA SER A 239 -3.58 1.43 1.70
C SER A 239 -2.28 2.01 2.21
N SER A 240 -1.92 3.21 1.74
CA SER A 240 -0.73 3.91 2.22
C SER A 240 -1.06 4.87 3.36
N LEU A 241 -0.19 4.95 4.36
CA LEU A 241 -0.15 6.03 5.35
C LEU A 241 1.17 6.77 5.20
N THR A 242 1.11 8.08 4.97
CA THR A 242 2.29 8.93 4.87
C THR A 242 2.30 10.07 5.87
N PHE A 243 3.50 10.39 6.34
CA PHE A 243 3.79 11.54 7.20
C PHE A 243 5.27 11.91 7.07
N VAL A 244 5.64 13.11 7.52
CA VAL A 244 7.01 13.61 7.44
C VAL A 244 7.51 13.94 8.83
N LEU A 245 8.66 13.39 9.23
CA LEU A 245 9.34 13.81 10.45
C LEU A 245 10.14 15.09 10.22
N PRO A 246 10.18 16.02 11.20
CA PRO A 246 11.02 17.21 11.09
C PRO A 246 12.50 16.80 11.07
N HIS A 247 13.33 17.49 10.29
CA HIS A 247 14.79 17.34 10.33
C HIS A 247 15.43 18.54 11.03
N LEU A 248 16.73 18.43 11.32
CA LEU A 248 17.50 19.55 11.84
C LEU A 248 17.45 20.73 10.85
N PRO A 249 17.45 21.99 11.32
CA PRO A 249 17.52 23.16 10.45
C PRO A 249 18.70 23.07 9.47
N GLU A 250 18.48 23.57 8.25
CA GLU A 250 19.50 23.70 7.20
C GLU A 250 20.44 24.89 7.46
#